data_AF-A0A845D775-F1
#
_entry.id   AF-A0A845D775-F1
#
_cell.length_a   1.000
_cell.length_b   1.000
_cell.length_c   1.000
_cell.angle_alpha   90.00
_cell.angle_beta   90.00
_cell.angle_gamma   90.00
#
_symmetry.space_group_name_H-M   'P 1'
#
loop_
_entity.id
_entity.type
_entity.pdbx_description
1 polymer ?
#
loop_
_entity_poly.entity_id
_entity_poly.type
_entity_poly.pdbx_seq_one_letter_code
_entity_poly.pdbx_strand_id
1 'polypeptide(L)'
;SQCFWKGHFLTEASVGDFYPRPKVAGQVLVFHKKTHTISPTEAFLAFVKLCFSHRRKFLLNQLKTIKEKKHTKDIFDKMNLSSSIRAEELSPGQFVTLFNEIRTEPG
;
A
#
# COMPACT_ATOMS: atom_id res chain seq x y z
N SER A 1 -2.10 -6.96 -1.03
CA SER A 1 -1.64 -8.10 -1.85
C SER A 1 -0.12 -8.27 -1.82
N GLN A 2 0.70 -7.21 -2.04
CA GLN A 2 2.18 -7.30 -2.03
C GLN A 2 2.83 -7.68 -0.68
N CYS A 3 2.12 -7.49 0.44
CA CYS A 3 2.59 -7.98 1.74
C CYS A 3 2.67 -9.50 1.81
N PHE A 4 2.01 -10.25 0.92
CA PHE A 4 1.90 -11.72 1.02
C PHE A 4 2.56 -12.45 -0.14
N TRP A 5 2.82 -11.73 -1.23
CA TRP A 5 3.29 -12.31 -2.46
C TRP A 5 4.47 -11.51 -2.97
N LYS A 6 5.52 -12.22 -3.38
CA LYS A 6 6.59 -11.64 -4.19
C LYS A 6 6.21 -11.89 -5.64
N GLY A 7 5.86 -10.82 -6.36
CA GLY A 7 5.53 -10.87 -7.77
C GLY A 7 6.79 -10.72 -8.62
N HIS A 8 6.89 -11.50 -9.69
CA HIS A 8 7.92 -11.41 -10.71
C HIS A 8 7.26 -11.34 -12.08
N PHE A 9 7.75 -10.44 -12.92
CA PHE A 9 7.40 -10.43 -14.34
C PHE A 9 8.09 -11.61 -15.03
N LEU A 10 7.33 -12.40 -15.79
CA LEU A 10 7.87 -13.53 -16.53
C LEU A 10 8.02 -13.18 -18.02
N THR A 11 6.94 -12.76 -18.67
CA THR A 11 6.93 -12.42 -20.09
C THR A 11 5.71 -11.58 -20.45
N GLU A 12 5.80 -10.87 -21.57
CA GLU A 12 4.63 -10.32 -22.24
C GLU A 12 3.88 -11.44 -22.96
N ALA A 13 2.56 -11.30 -23.05
CA ALA A 13 1.70 -12.16 -23.86
C ALA A 13 1.05 -11.29 -24.94
N SER A 14 1.51 -11.45 -26.17
CA SER A 14 1.11 -10.61 -27.29
C SER A 14 -0.32 -10.93 -27.70
N VAL A 15 -1.01 -9.96 -28.32
CA VAL A 15 -2.38 -10.18 -28.83
C VAL A 15 -2.47 -11.31 -29.87
N GLY A 16 -1.34 -11.60 -30.56
CA GLY A 16 -1.24 -12.70 -31.51
C GLY A 16 -1.25 -14.09 -30.88
N ASP A 17 -0.99 -14.19 -29.58
CA ASP A 17 -0.86 -15.47 -28.87
C ASP A 17 -2.22 -16.04 -28.43
N PHE A 18 -3.32 -15.32 -28.68
CA PHE A 18 -4.66 -15.66 -28.20
C PHE A 18 -5.68 -15.75 -29.34
N TYR A 19 -6.66 -16.65 -29.16
CA TYR A 19 -7.84 -16.73 -30.01
C TYR A 19 -9.12 -16.82 -29.16
N PRO A 20 -10.12 -15.92 -29.35
CA PRO A 20 -10.09 -14.77 -30.26
C PRO A 20 -9.08 -13.71 -29.81
N ARG A 21 -8.59 -12.92 -30.77
CA ARG A 21 -7.57 -11.89 -30.52
C ARG A 21 -8.13 -10.79 -29.58
N PRO A 22 -7.48 -10.51 -28.43
CA PRO A 22 -7.89 -9.42 -27.54
C PRO A 22 -7.46 -8.04 -28.07
N LYS A 23 -8.05 -6.97 -27.53
CA LYS A 23 -7.74 -5.57 -27.89
C LYS A 23 -6.43 -5.04 -27.27
N VAL A 24 -5.92 -5.70 -26.24
CA VAL A 24 -4.75 -5.27 -25.48
C VAL A 24 -3.83 -6.46 -25.23
N ALA A 25 -2.52 -6.20 -25.18
CA ALA A 25 -1.54 -7.21 -24.79
C ALA A 25 -1.69 -7.54 -23.30
N GLY A 26 -1.37 -8.79 -22.95
CA GLY A 26 -1.30 -9.27 -21.58
C GLY A 26 0.13 -9.30 -21.05
N GLN A 27 0.26 -9.58 -19.75
CA GLN A 27 1.54 -9.88 -19.11
C GLN A 27 1.36 -11.09 -18.21
N VAL A 28 2.38 -11.94 -18.16
CA VAL A 28 2.43 -13.10 -17.27
C VAL A 28 3.23 -12.72 -16.04
N LEU A 29 2.58 -12.80 -14.87
CA LEU A 29 3.17 -12.54 -13.57
C LEU A 29 3.19 -13.82 -12.75
N VAL A 30 4.34 -14.10 -12.12
CA VAL A 30 4.49 -15.21 -11.17
C VAL A 30 4.47 -14.66 -9.76
N PHE A 31 3.66 -15.27 -8.89
CA PHE A 31 3.55 -14.87 -7.50
C PHE A 31 4.05 -15.99 -6.58
N HIS A 32 5.08 -15.70 -5.81
CA HIS A 32 5.54 -16.60 -4.74
C HIS A 32 4.96 -16.15 -3.41
N LYS A 33 4.31 -17.06 -2.69
CA LYS A 33 3.80 -16.77 -1.35
C LYS A 33 4.99 -16.50 -0.43
N LYS A 34 4.98 -15.35 0.22
CA LYS A 34 5.90 -15.03 1.30
C LYS A 34 5.39 -15.63 2.59
N THR A 35 6.28 -16.18 3.39
CA THR A 35 6.02 -16.45 4.80
C THR A 35 5.93 -15.11 5.53
N HIS A 36 4.72 -14.69 5.86
CA HIS A 36 4.48 -13.51 6.70
C HIS A 36 3.62 -13.89 7.90
N THR A 37 3.97 -13.32 9.04
CA THR A 37 3.31 -13.53 10.33
C THR A 37 2.05 -12.68 10.51
N ILE A 38 1.84 -11.68 9.65
CA ILE A 38 0.81 -10.65 9.85
C ILE A 38 -0.32 -10.87 8.87
N SER A 39 -1.46 -11.38 9.33
CA SER A 39 -2.70 -11.36 8.54
C SER A 39 -3.26 -9.93 8.56
N PRO A 40 -3.56 -9.32 7.40
CA PRO A 40 -4.09 -7.97 7.36
C PRO A 40 -5.53 -8.04 7.85
N THR A 41 -5.81 -7.43 8.99
CA THR A 41 -7.19 -7.32 9.48
C THR A 41 -8.01 -6.46 8.52
N GLU A 42 -9.33 -6.60 8.57
CA GLU A 42 -10.24 -5.74 7.79
C GLU A 42 -9.98 -4.25 8.07
N ALA A 43 -9.67 -3.90 9.32
CA ALA A 43 -9.27 -2.56 9.73
C ALA A 43 -7.99 -2.07 9.03
N PHE A 44 -6.97 -2.93 8.90
CA PHE A 44 -5.76 -2.58 8.15
C PHE A 44 -6.06 -2.35 6.66
N LEU A 45 -6.89 -3.19 6.06
CA LEU A 45 -7.27 -3.03 4.66
C LEU A 45 -8.08 -1.74 4.44
N ALA A 46 -8.99 -1.40 5.35
CA ALA A 46 -9.74 -0.15 5.33
C ALA A 46 -8.81 1.06 5.48
N PHE A 47 -7.83 0.99 6.38
CA PHE A 47 -6.81 2.02 6.57
C PHE A 47 -5.97 2.25 5.29
N VAL A 48 -5.46 1.18 4.68
CA VAL A 48 -4.71 1.29 3.42
C VAL A 48 -5.59 1.89 2.33
N LYS A 49 -6.85 1.45 2.19
CA LYS A 49 -7.80 2.05 1.23
C LYS A 49 -7.97 3.56 1.46
N LEU A 50 -8.09 4.01 2.72
CA LEU A 50 -8.17 5.44 3.03
C LEU A 50 -6.92 6.18 2.57
N CYS A 51 -5.74 5.65 2.86
CA CYS A 51 -4.46 6.26 2.47
C CYS A 51 -4.36 6.50 0.96
N PHE A 52 -4.93 5.60 0.15
CA PHE A 52 -4.94 5.69 -1.31
C PHE A 52 -6.17 6.39 -1.90
N SER A 53 -7.12 6.87 -1.08
CA SER A 53 -8.37 7.48 -1.58
C SER A 53 -8.13 8.75 -2.42
N HIS A 54 -7.02 9.46 -2.19
CA HIS A 54 -6.62 10.62 -2.98
C HIS A 54 -5.15 10.53 -3.42
N ARG A 55 -4.91 9.89 -4.57
CA ARG A 55 -3.56 9.60 -5.09
C ARG A 55 -2.57 10.77 -5.09
N ARG A 56 -3.03 12.00 -5.34
CA ARG A 56 -2.15 13.19 -5.44
C ARG A 56 -1.98 13.98 -4.13
N LYS A 57 -2.72 13.65 -3.06
CA LYS A 57 -2.62 14.35 -1.78
C LYS A 57 -1.53 13.71 -0.91
N PHE A 58 -0.85 14.53 -0.12
CA PHE A 58 0.09 14.05 0.89
C PHE A 58 -0.63 13.21 1.94
N LEU A 59 0.02 12.14 2.38
CA LEU A 59 -0.55 11.15 3.30
C LEU A 59 -0.96 11.80 4.62
N LEU A 60 -0.16 12.75 5.12
CA LEU A 60 -0.47 13.51 6.32
C LEU A 60 -1.80 14.28 6.23
N ASN A 61 -2.23 14.69 5.03
CA ASN A 61 -3.54 15.30 4.84
C ASN A 61 -4.67 14.27 4.79
N GLN A 62 -4.40 13.05 4.33
CA GLN A 62 -5.37 11.97 4.31
C GLN A 62 -5.67 11.45 5.71
N LEU A 63 -4.66 11.39 6.57
CA LEU A 63 -4.77 10.82 7.92
C LEU A 63 -5.48 11.73 8.94
N LYS A 64 -5.74 12.99 8.58
CA LYS A 64 -6.45 13.96 9.45
C LYS A 64 -7.85 13.51 9.85
N THR A 65 -8.49 12.64 9.07
CA THR A 65 -9.82 12.10 9.36
C THR A 65 -9.78 10.97 10.39
N ILE A 66 -8.61 10.38 10.63
CA ILE A 66 -8.40 9.32 11.61
C ILE A 66 -7.81 9.88 12.91
N LYS A 67 -6.84 10.79 12.78
CA LYS A 67 -6.05 11.27 13.92
C LYS A 67 -5.67 12.73 13.73
N GLU A 68 -5.47 13.42 14.84
CA GLU A 68 -5.03 14.81 14.78
C GLU A 68 -3.70 14.95 14.04
N LYS A 69 -3.55 16.08 13.35
CA LYS A 69 -2.38 16.36 12.51
C LYS A 69 -1.08 16.35 13.33
N LYS A 70 -1.12 16.81 14.58
CA LYS A 70 0.05 16.89 15.48
C LYS A 70 0.58 15.49 15.77
N HIS A 71 -0.26 14.63 16.33
CA HIS A 71 0.07 13.23 16.61
C HIS A 71 0.53 12.46 15.36
N THR A 72 -0.13 12.68 14.22
CA THR A 72 0.30 12.06 12.95
C THR A 72 1.69 12.50 12.52
N LYS A 73 2.04 13.78 12.74
CA LYS A 73 3.37 14.31 12.42
C LYS A 73 4.44 13.69 13.33
N ASP A 74 4.14 13.55 14.62
CA ASP A 74 5.06 12.91 15.57
C ASP A 74 5.36 11.45 15.18
N ILE A 75 4.34 10.71 14.72
CA ILE A 75 4.51 9.36 14.17
C ILE A 75 5.37 9.37 12.89
N PHE A 76 5.16 10.34 11.99
CA PHE A 76 5.95 10.46 10.77
C PHE A 76 7.42 10.74 11.08
N ASP A 77 7.68 11.63 12.03
CA ASP A 77 9.03 11.96 12.47
C ASP A 77 9.71 10.73 13.11
N LYS A 78 9.00 9.95 13.94
CA LYS A 78 9.49 8.66 14.48
C LYS A 78 9.84 7.64 13.39
N MET A 79 9.04 7.60 12.32
CA MET A 79 9.24 6.70 11.18
C MET A 79 10.21 7.27 10.13
N ASN A 80 10.78 8.44 10.37
CA ASN A 80 11.65 9.18 9.45
C ASN A 80 10.99 9.39 8.06
N LEU A 81 9.70 9.74 8.06
CA LEU A 81 8.91 9.99 6.86
C LEU A 81 8.76 11.49 6.60
N SER A 82 8.82 11.90 5.33
CA SER A 82 8.53 13.28 4.95
C SER A 82 7.05 13.63 5.18
N SER A 83 6.78 14.85 5.64
CA SER A 83 5.42 15.40 5.71
C SER A 83 4.73 15.54 4.35
N SER A 84 5.50 15.55 3.26
CA SER A 84 5.02 15.60 1.87
C SER A 84 4.92 14.22 1.21
N ILE A 85 5.14 13.13 1.95
CA ILE A 85 5.09 11.78 1.37
C ILE A 85 3.68 11.44 0.89
N ARG A 86 3.58 10.79 -0.27
CA ARG A 86 2.34 10.22 -0.81
C ARG A 86 2.22 8.75 -0.45
N ALA A 87 0.99 8.23 -0.46
CA ALA A 87 0.74 6.83 -0.12
C ALA A 87 1.50 5.84 -1.03
N GLU A 88 1.67 6.15 -2.31
CA GLU A 88 2.39 5.29 -3.28
C GLU A 88 3.90 5.21 -3.04
N GLU A 89 4.46 6.10 -2.21
CA GLU A 89 5.88 6.10 -1.84
C GLU A 89 6.16 5.23 -0.61
N LEU A 90 5.13 4.78 0.12
CA LEU A 90 5.31 3.89 1.27
C LEU A 90 5.40 2.44 0.82
N SER A 91 6.37 1.72 1.39
CA SER A 91 6.45 0.27 1.27
C SER A 91 5.32 -0.42 2.06
N PRO A 92 4.96 -1.67 1.71
CA PRO A 92 3.96 -2.42 2.47
C PRO A 92 4.31 -2.61 3.95
N GLY A 93 5.60 -2.74 4.28
CA GLY A 93 6.06 -2.85 5.67
C GLY A 93 5.86 -1.54 6.44
N GLN A 94 6.15 -0.40 5.82
CA GLN A 94 5.89 0.91 6.42
C GLN A 94 4.40 1.15 6.69
N PHE A 95 3.50 0.67 5.81
CA PHE A 95 2.06 0.74 6.10
C PHE A 95 1.66 -0.04 7.36
N VAL A 96 2.25 -1.21 7.58
CA VAL A 96 1.98 -2.02 8.79
C VAL A 96 2.45 -1.27 10.03
N THR A 97 3.67 -0.75 10.02
CA THR A 97 4.20 0.05 11.14
C THR A 97 3.32 1.27 11.41
N LEU A 98 3.00 2.05 10.36
CA LEU A 98 2.17 3.24 10.47
C LEU A 98 0.79 2.94 11.07
N PHE A 99 0.14 1.86 10.61
CA PHE A 99 -1.15 1.45 11.16
C PHE A 99 -1.07 1.10 12.65
N ASN A 100 -0.02 0.39 13.06
CA ASN A 100 0.19 0.02 14.46
C ASN A 100 0.45 1.25 15.35
N GLU A 101 1.28 2.19 14.92
CA GLU A 101 1.55 3.45 15.63
C GLU A 101 0.28 4.30 15.78
N ILE A 102 -0.51 4.41 14.70
CA ILE A 102 -1.77 5.16 14.73
C ILE A 102 -2.77 4.55 15.73
N ARG A 103 -2.81 3.21 15.83
CA ARG A 103 -3.71 2.48 16.75
C ARG A 103 -3.25 2.50 18.21
N THR A 104 -1.95 2.51 18.46
CA THR A 104 -1.37 2.37 19.81
C THR A 104 -1.31 3.69 20.56
N GLU A 105 -1.04 4.81 19.88
CA GLU A 105 -1.09 6.09 20.57
C GLU A 105 -2.55 6.57 20.69
N PRO A 106 -3.04 6.88 21.90
CA PRO A 106 -4.33 7.56 22.03
C PRO A 106 -4.21 8.95 21.37
N GLY A 107 -5.19 9.26 20.52
CA GLY A 107 -5.42 10.61 19.99
C GLY A 107 -6.31 11.39 20.93
#